data_AF-A0A9E3D8E6-F1
#
_entry.id   AF-A0A9E3D8E6-F1
#
_cell.length_a   1.000
_cell.length_b   1.000
_cell.length_c   1.000
_cell.angle_alpha   90.00
_cell.angle_beta   90.00
_cell.angle_gamma   90.00
#
_symmetry.space_group_name_H-M   'P 1'
#
loop_
_entity.id
_entity.type
_entity.pdbx_description
1 polymer ?
#
loop_
_entity_poly.entity_id
_entity_poly.type
_entity_poly.pdbx_seq_one_letter_code
_entity_poly.pdbx_strand_id
1 'polypeptide(L)'
;MPITLSPSSPPIDLITTSRAILEPALADLNSTSPSSLPPLISAATAAIERACKRQFAARDYSLYLSIGPRVCDWIALPHFPVISVSRLASNPKAALTISNTDSTDHQRAAVSMPTAGTLTLMTVSAGVSASSNLALASYPTIGALAMAISGVGSGWTATTIASMSNFASADLRPITIPLPALNQSASLEVFT
;
A
#
# COMPACT_ATOMS: atom_id res chain seq x y z
N MET A 1 -12.59 -14.81 1.79
CA MET A 1 -12.44 -13.36 2.02
C MET A 1 -11.10 -12.95 1.41
N PRO A 2 -11.03 -11.91 0.57
CA PRO A 2 -9.77 -11.55 -0.09
C PRO A 2 -8.79 -10.99 0.94
N ILE A 3 -7.63 -11.63 1.06
CA ILE A 3 -6.49 -11.12 1.81
C ILE A 3 -5.72 -10.21 0.86
N THR A 4 -5.60 -8.92 1.19
CA THR A 4 -4.75 -8.01 0.42
C THR A 4 -3.37 -7.97 1.07
N LEU A 5 -2.38 -8.50 0.35
CA LEU A 5 -0.97 -8.43 0.71
C LEU A 5 -0.31 -7.44 -0.25
N SER A 6 0.27 -6.37 0.30
CA SER A 6 1.13 -5.50 -0.48
C SER A 6 2.56 -5.67 0.04
N PRO A 7 3.49 -6.21 -0.75
CA PRO A 7 4.90 -6.25 -0.36
C PRO A 7 5.44 -4.81 -0.31
N SER A 8 6.15 -4.46 0.75
CA SER A 8 6.76 -3.13 0.90
C SER A 8 8.11 -2.98 0.16
N SER A 9 8.66 -4.08 -0.37
CA SER A 9 9.99 -4.15 -0.97
C SER A 9 9.98 -5.01 -2.25
N PRO A 10 10.80 -4.68 -3.28
CA PRO A 10 10.89 -5.47 -4.51
C PRO A 10 11.30 -6.93 -4.26
N PRO A 11 11.05 -7.84 -5.22
CA PRO A 11 11.50 -9.22 -5.12
C PRO A 11 13.02 -9.29 -4.99
N ILE A 12 13.49 -10.01 -3.97
CA ILE A 12 14.90 -10.25 -3.67
C ILE A 12 15.28 -11.63 -4.21
N ASP A 13 16.31 -11.68 -5.05
CA ASP A 13 16.89 -12.91 -5.58
C ASP A 13 17.68 -13.68 -4.50
N LEU A 14 17.64 -15.02 -4.55
CA LEU A 14 18.34 -15.86 -3.55
C LEU A 14 19.87 -15.81 -3.68
N ILE A 15 20.36 -15.53 -4.88
CA ILE A 15 21.77 -15.40 -5.19
C ILE A 15 22.00 -14.15 -6.05
N THR A 16 23.18 -13.55 -5.93
CA THR A 16 23.59 -12.45 -6.81
C THR A 16 24.15 -12.98 -8.12
N THR A 17 24.19 -12.15 -9.16
CA THR A 17 24.88 -12.47 -10.42
C THR A 17 26.34 -12.84 -10.18
N SER A 18 27.03 -12.13 -9.28
CA SER A 18 28.42 -12.43 -8.88
C SER A 18 28.58 -13.82 -8.28
N ARG A 19 27.58 -14.33 -7.55
CA ARG A 19 27.59 -15.70 -7.04
C ARG A 19 27.31 -16.71 -8.15
N ALA A 20 26.39 -16.40 -9.06
CA ALA A 20 26.01 -17.29 -10.16
C ALA A 20 27.17 -17.55 -11.13
N ILE A 21 27.99 -16.54 -11.44
CA ILE A 21 29.14 -16.67 -12.36
C ILE A 21 30.33 -17.48 -11.80
N LEU A 22 30.25 -17.97 -10.57
CA LEU A 22 31.23 -18.97 -10.10
C LEU A 22 31.04 -20.31 -10.83
N GLU A 23 29.86 -20.55 -11.39
CA GLU A 23 29.59 -21.71 -12.24
C GLU A 23 30.03 -21.42 -13.69
N PRO A 24 30.93 -22.23 -14.29
CA PRO A 24 31.49 -21.95 -15.61
C PRO A 24 30.45 -21.72 -16.71
N ALA A 25 29.38 -22.55 -16.74
CA ALA A 25 28.33 -22.40 -17.74
C ALA A 25 27.56 -21.08 -17.64
N LEU A 26 27.38 -20.56 -16.41
CA LEU A 26 26.72 -19.28 -16.18
C LEU A 26 27.67 -18.10 -16.38
N ALA A 27 28.97 -18.28 -16.17
CA ALA A 27 29.99 -17.30 -16.51
C ALA A 27 30.04 -17.06 -18.03
N ASP A 28 29.99 -18.13 -18.82
CA ASP A 28 29.95 -18.06 -20.29
C ASP A 28 28.67 -17.39 -20.80
N LEU A 29 27.51 -17.71 -20.19
CA LEU A 29 26.26 -17.03 -20.50
C LEU A 29 26.32 -15.52 -20.16
N ASN A 30 26.93 -15.16 -19.03
CA ASN A 30 27.07 -13.76 -18.62
C ASN A 30 28.02 -12.97 -19.53
N SER A 31 29.05 -13.62 -20.09
CA SER A 31 29.96 -12.97 -21.06
C SER A 31 29.32 -12.80 -22.44
N THR A 32 28.47 -13.75 -22.86
CA THR A 32 27.82 -13.74 -24.18
C THR A 32 26.53 -12.91 -24.18
N SER A 33 25.78 -12.91 -23.08
CA SER A 33 24.46 -12.27 -22.97
C SER A 33 24.18 -11.82 -21.52
N PRO A 34 24.89 -10.78 -21.04
CA PRO A 34 24.84 -10.35 -19.64
C PRO A 34 23.44 -9.94 -19.16
N SER A 35 22.58 -9.45 -20.05
CA SER A 35 21.22 -9.04 -19.73
C SER A 35 20.26 -10.20 -19.43
N SER A 36 20.60 -11.44 -19.84
CA SER A 36 19.73 -12.60 -19.68
C SER A 36 19.87 -13.28 -18.31
N LEU A 37 21.02 -13.11 -17.65
CA LEU A 37 21.31 -13.79 -16.39
C LEU A 37 20.42 -13.30 -15.22
N PRO A 38 20.23 -11.98 -14.98
CA PRO A 38 19.34 -11.50 -13.92
C PRO A 38 17.91 -12.06 -13.99
N PRO A 39 17.17 -11.98 -15.12
CA PRO A 39 15.81 -12.52 -15.16
C PRO A 39 15.74 -14.04 -15.00
N LEU A 40 16.77 -14.80 -15.40
CA LEU A 40 16.85 -16.24 -15.13
C LEU A 40 16.99 -16.55 -13.64
N ILE A 41 17.83 -15.79 -12.94
CA ILE A 41 17.98 -15.90 -11.48
C ILE A 41 16.66 -15.59 -10.77
N SER A 42 15.96 -14.51 -11.18
CA SER A 42 14.66 -14.17 -10.62
C SER A 42 13.59 -15.23 -10.92
N ALA A 43 13.59 -15.81 -12.12
CA ALA A 43 12.67 -16.88 -12.48
C ALA A 43 12.94 -18.17 -11.68
N ALA A 44 14.21 -18.57 -11.52
CA ALA A 44 14.61 -19.71 -10.71
C ALA A 44 14.26 -19.51 -9.23
N THR A 45 14.52 -18.31 -8.69
CA THR A 45 14.11 -17.92 -7.33
C THR A 45 12.59 -18.09 -7.16
N ALA A 46 11.79 -17.51 -8.06
CA ALA A 46 10.34 -17.62 -8.00
C ALA A 46 9.84 -19.07 -8.11
N ALA A 47 10.51 -19.91 -8.90
CA ALA A 47 10.18 -21.33 -9.02
C ALA A 47 10.46 -22.10 -7.71
N ILE A 48 11.62 -21.87 -7.09
CA ILE A 48 11.99 -22.48 -5.80
C ILE A 48 11.02 -22.03 -4.70
N GLU A 49 10.76 -20.72 -4.58
CA GLU A 49 9.82 -20.19 -3.59
C GLU A 49 8.40 -20.77 -3.77
N ARG A 50 7.94 -20.93 -5.01
CA ARG A 50 6.65 -21.56 -5.33
C ARG A 50 6.63 -23.04 -4.95
N ALA A 51 7.69 -23.80 -5.24
CA ALA A 51 7.79 -25.22 -4.90
C ALA A 51 7.83 -25.45 -3.39
N CYS A 52 8.58 -24.63 -2.67
CA CYS A 52 8.69 -24.69 -1.21
C CYS A 52 7.51 -24.03 -0.47
N LYS A 53 6.65 -23.28 -1.19
CA LYS A 53 5.57 -22.45 -0.63
C LYS A 53 6.06 -21.53 0.48
N ARG A 54 7.28 -21.00 0.32
CA ARG A 54 7.99 -20.22 1.33
C ARG A 54 8.82 -19.14 0.65
N GLN A 55 8.93 -18.00 1.33
CA GLN A 55 9.89 -16.96 0.99
C GLN A 55 11.15 -17.12 1.85
N PHE A 56 12.30 -17.09 1.21
CA PHE A 56 13.59 -17.30 1.90
C PHE A 56 14.23 -15.98 2.30
N ALA A 57 14.10 -14.95 1.47
CA ALA A 57 14.55 -13.61 1.80
C ALA A 57 13.64 -12.97 2.86
N ALA A 58 14.24 -12.34 3.88
CA ALA A 58 13.49 -11.56 4.85
C ALA A 58 12.80 -10.38 4.15
N ARG A 59 11.50 -10.23 4.41
CA ARG A 59 10.67 -9.15 3.86
C ARG A 59 9.64 -8.72 4.89
N ASP A 60 9.31 -7.45 4.85
CA ASP A 60 8.24 -6.88 5.66
C ASP A 60 6.91 -6.98 4.92
N TYR A 61 5.87 -7.35 5.66
CA TYR A 61 4.51 -7.47 5.15
C TYR A 61 3.56 -6.69 6.04
N SER A 62 2.64 -5.97 5.42
CA SER A 62 1.44 -5.46 6.09
C SER A 62 0.26 -6.34 5.72
N LEU A 63 -0.34 -6.99 6.72
CA LEU A 63 -1.49 -7.86 6.55
C LEU A 63 -2.73 -7.21 7.14
N TYR A 64 -3.72 -6.95 6.30
CA TYR A 64 -5.03 -6.46 6.73
C TYR A 64 -6.05 -7.58 6.65
N LEU A 65 -6.53 -8.02 7.81
CA LEU A 65 -7.57 -9.04 7.90
C LEU A 65 -8.90 -8.38 8.28
N SER A 66 -9.89 -8.55 7.44
CA SER A 66 -11.28 -8.39 7.85
C SER A 66 -11.77 -9.76 8.23
N ILE A 67 -11.79 -10.06 9.53
CA ILE A 67 -12.44 -11.24 10.06
C ILE A 67 -13.86 -10.78 10.39
N GLY A 68 -14.88 -11.50 9.91
CA GLY A 68 -16.27 -11.16 10.22
C GLY A 68 -16.56 -11.18 11.74
N PRO A 69 -17.82 -11.11 12.18
CA PRO A 69 -18.17 -11.00 13.61
C PRO A 69 -17.83 -12.26 14.44
N ARG A 70 -17.13 -13.24 13.87
CA ARG A 70 -16.73 -14.46 14.57
C ARG A 70 -15.47 -14.18 15.37
N VAL A 71 -15.53 -14.53 16.66
CA VAL A 71 -14.36 -14.59 17.51
C VAL A 71 -13.44 -15.68 16.95
N CYS A 72 -12.23 -15.29 16.55
CA CYS A 72 -11.18 -16.22 16.14
C CYS A 72 -10.07 -16.17 17.17
N ASP A 73 -9.78 -17.29 17.82
CA ASP A 73 -8.74 -17.40 18.85
C ASP A 73 -7.32 -17.44 18.26
N TRP A 74 -7.20 -17.68 16.95
CA TRP A 74 -5.92 -17.75 16.25
C TRP A 74 -6.01 -17.11 14.87
N ILE A 75 -4.89 -16.53 14.42
CA ILE A 75 -4.70 -15.97 13.09
C ILE A 75 -3.55 -16.72 12.44
N ALA A 76 -3.82 -17.37 11.31
CA ALA A 76 -2.77 -17.98 10.50
C ALA A 76 -2.15 -16.94 9.57
N LEU A 77 -0.83 -16.76 9.67
CA LEU A 77 -0.07 -15.90 8.78
C LEU A 77 0.32 -16.69 7.51
N PRO A 78 0.10 -16.16 6.31
CA PRO A 78 0.40 -16.88 5.07
C PRO A 78 1.91 -17.00 4.80
N HIS A 79 2.72 -16.13 5.41
CA HIS A 79 4.16 -16.09 5.22
C HIS A 79 4.87 -16.69 6.45
N PHE A 80 5.74 -17.65 6.22
CA PHE A 80 6.57 -18.29 7.24
C PHE A 80 7.99 -18.50 6.69
N PRO A 81 9.03 -18.48 7.55
CA PRO A 81 8.99 -18.21 8.98
C PRO A 81 8.81 -16.72 9.28
N VAL A 82 8.12 -16.42 10.38
CA VAL A 82 7.99 -15.06 10.90
C VAL A 82 9.17 -14.78 11.81
N ILE A 83 9.92 -13.72 11.52
CA ILE A 83 11.07 -13.32 12.34
C ILE A 83 10.58 -12.48 13.53
N SER A 84 9.71 -11.51 13.28
CA SER A 84 9.09 -10.68 14.30
C SER A 84 7.77 -10.11 13.80
N VAL A 85 6.91 -9.69 14.74
CA VAL A 85 5.69 -8.92 14.45
C VAL A 85 5.89 -7.55 15.07
N SER A 86 5.93 -6.50 14.24
CA SER A 86 6.18 -5.12 14.70
C SER A 86 4.93 -4.49 15.32
N ARG A 87 3.74 -4.78 14.80
CA ARG A 87 2.46 -4.23 15.27
C ARG A 87 1.32 -5.21 15.05
N LEU A 88 0.45 -5.31 16.06
CA LEU A 88 -0.86 -5.94 15.96
C LEU A 88 -1.89 -4.92 16.45
N ALA A 89 -2.85 -4.57 15.61
CA ALA A 89 -3.91 -3.65 15.95
C ALA A 89 -5.25 -4.18 15.42
N SER A 90 -6.33 -3.82 16.09
CA SER A 90 -7.68 -4.33 15.76
C SER A 90 -8.70 -3.19 15.83
N ASN A 91 -9.93 -3.46 15.38
CA ASN A 91 -11.03 -2.50 15.45
C ASN A 91 -10.70 -1.16 14.74
N PRO A 92 -10.66 -1.14 13.40
CA PRO A 92 -10.42 0.10 12.67
C PRO A 92 -11.50 1.13 13.02
N LYS A 93 -11.07 2.37 13.23
CA LYS A 93 -11.96 3.51 13.48
C LYS A 93 -11.78 4.54 12.40
N ALA A 94 -12.88 5.12 11.92
CA ALA A 94 -12.85 6.28 11.04
C ALA A 94 -12.07 7.42 11.71
N ALA A 95 -11.03 7.94 11.06
CA ALA A 95 -10.19 9.01 11.59
C ALA A 95 -10.29 10.29 10.77
N LEU A 96 -10.42 10.14 9.45
CA LEU A 96 -10.48 11.23 8.49
C LEU A 96 -11.63 10.98 7.51
N THR A 97 -12.43 12.00 7.24
CA THR A 97 -13.52 11.94 6.27
C THR A 97 -13.27 12.98 5.20
N ILE A 98 -13.25 12.56 3.94
CA ILE A 98 -12.92 13.39 2.79
C ILE A 98 -14.13 13.44 1.86
N SER A 99 -14.48 14.61 1.38
CA SER A 99 -15.52 14.79 0.38
C SER A 99 -15.13 15.85 -0.64
N ASN A 100 -15.72 15.77 -1.82
CA ASN A 100 -15.68 16.82 -2.82
C ASN A 100 -17.11 17.35 -3.03
N THR A 101 -17.32 18.65 -2.81
CA THR A 101 -18.64 19.29 -2.89
C THR A 101 -18.89 20.02 -4.21
N ASP A 102 -17.92 20.02 -5.12
CA ASP A 102 -18.04 20.70 -6.42
C ASP A 102 -18.60 19.74 -7.46
N SER A 103 -19.92 19.60 -7.45
CA SER A 103 -20.67 18.79 -8.42
C SER A 103 -21.03 19.53 -9.70
N THR A 104 -20.66 20.81 -9.80
CA THR A 104 -20.92 21.60 -11.01
C THR A 104 -19.84 21.33 -12.04
N ASP A 105 -18.58 21.37 -11.62
CA ASP A 105 -17.44 21.22 -12.53
C ASP A 105 -16.93 19.77 -12.60
N HIS A 106 -17.12 18.97 -11.55
CA HIS A 106 -16.65 17.58 -11.52
C HIS A 106 -17.78 16.57 -11.76
N GLN A 107 -17.58 15.66 -12.72
CA GLN A 107 -18.47 14.50 -12.92
C GLN A 107 -18.09 13.31 -12.03
N ARG A 108 -16.85 13.27 -11.53
CA ARG A 108 -16.36 12.23 -10.62
C ARG A 108 -15.28 12.80 -9.70
N ALA A 109 -15.33 12.40 -8.44
CA ALA A 109 -14.23 12.58 -7.49
C ALA A 109 -14.01 11.27 -6.72
N ALA A 110 -12.75 10.89 -6.53
CA ALA A 110 -12.39 9.69 -5.80
C ALA A 110 -11.09 9.88 -5.01
N VAL A 111 -11.00 9.15 -3.91
CA VAL A 111 -9.83 9.11 -3.03
C VAL A 111 -9.21 7.73 -3.11
N SER A 112 -7.91 7.65 -3.33
CA SER A 112 -7.16 6.40 -3.30
C SER A 112 -5.90 6.54 -2.47
N MET A 113 -5.50 5.43 -1.84
CA MET A 113 -4.25 5.34 -1.10
C MET A 113 -3.69 3.93 -1.32
N PRO A 114 -3.19 3.65 -2.54
CA PRO A 114 -2.83 2.29 -2.96
C PRO A 114 -1.64 1.74 -2.15
N THR A 115 -0.77 2.61 -1.68
CA THR A 115 0.38 2.28 -0.83
C THR A 115 0.34 3.12 0.44
N ALA A 116 0.88 2.57 1.53
CA ALA A 116 1.14 3.36 2.73
C ALA A 116 2.20 4.42 2.38
N GLY A 117 1.80 5.69 2.30
CA GLY A 117 2.74 6.79 2.04
C GLY A 117 2.19 7.91 1.17
N THR A 118 1.26 7.63 0.26
CA THR A 118 0.73 8.65 -0.67
C THR A 118 -0.79 8.56 -0.78
N LEU A 119 -1.46 9.65 -0.44
CA LEU A 119 -2.89 9.85 -0.69
C LEU A 119 -3.06 10.52 -2.05
N THR A 120 -3.88 9.94 -2.91
CA THR A 120 -4.20 10.49 -4.22
C THR A 120 -5.67 10.93 -4.23
N LEU A 121 -5.89 12.21 -4.52
CA LEU A 121 -7.20 12.78 -4.80
C LEU A 121 -7.35 12.87 -6.32
N MET A 122 -8.39 12.27 -6.86
CA MET A 122 -8.65 12.26 -8.30
C MET A 122 -9.98 12.95 -8.57
N THR A 123 -9.99 13.87 -9.54
CA THR A 123 -11.21 14.44 -10.09
C THR A 123 -11.29 14.17 -11.59
N VAL A 124 -12.51 14.14 -12.13
CA VAL A 124 -12.77 14.14 -13.56
C VAL A 124 -13.70 15.31 -13.86
N SER A 125 -13.25 16.20 -14.75
CA SER A 125 -14.01 17.34 -15.26
C SER A 125 -13.99 17.31 -16.79
N ALA A 126 -15.16 17.36 -17.44
CA ALA A 126 -15.32 17.30 -18.89
C ALA A 126 -14.57 16.12 -19.55
N GLY A 127 -14.50 14.98 -18.86
CA GLY A 127 -13.78 13.78 -19.32
C GLY A 127 -12.26 13.82 -19.14
N VAL A 128 -11.69 14.90 -18.60
CA VAL A 128 -10.26 15.03 -18.28
C VAL A 128 -10.04 14.67 -16.82
N SER A 129 -9.09 13.77 -16.56
CA SER A 129 -8.71 13.37 -15.20
C SER A 129 -7.59 14.26 -14.67
N ALA A 130 -7.75 14.76 -13.45
CA ALA A 130 -6.71 15.45 -12.69
C ALA A 130 -6.44 14.69 -11.39
N SER A 131 -5.20 14.75 -10.91
CA SER A 131 -4.82 14.11 -9.65
C SER A 131 -3.92 14.99 -8.81
N SER A 132 -4.15 15.00 -7.50
CA SER A 132 -3.31 15.64 -6.50
C SER A 132 -2.77 14.56 -5.57
N ASN A 133 -1.44 14.45 -5.50
CA ASN A 133 -0.76 13.47 -4.68
C ASN A 133 -0.20 14.16 -3.44
N LEU A 134 -0.64 13.69 -2.27
CA LEU A 134 -0.22 14.18 -0.96
C LEU A 134 0.65 13.11 -0.31
N ALA A 135 1.94 13.39 -0.15
CA ALA A 135 2.86 12.53 0.56
C ALA A 135 2.59 12.63 2.08
N LEU A 136 2.24 11.51 2.72
CA LEU A 136 1.94 11.46 4.16
C LEU A 136 3.14 11.92 5.00
N ALA A 137 4.36 11.68 4.53
CA ALA A 137 5.59 12.13 5.18
C ALA A 137 5.68 13.67 5.31
N SER A 138 5.04 14.42 4.41
CA SER A 138 4.97 15.88 4.47
C SER A 138 3.91 16.39 5.45
N TYR A 139 3.00 15.52 5.90
CA TYR A 139 1.87 15.84 6.78
C TYR A 139 1.85 14.86 7.94
N PRO A 140 2.70 15.03 8.97
CA PRO A 140 2.96 13.99 9.96
C PRO A 140 1.73 13.60 10.79
N THR A 141 0.74 14.49 10.93
CA THR A 141 -0.49 14.22 11.67
C THR A 141 -1.72 14.18 10.76
N ILE A 142 -2.76 13.46 11.18
CA ILE A 142 -4.04 13.39 10.44
C ILE A 142 -4.67 14.79 10.31
N GLY A 143 -4.55 15.64 11.35
CA GLY A 143 -4.99 17.03 11.30
C GLY A 143 -4.25 17.86 10.25
N ALA A 144 -2.93 17.72 10.16
CA ALA A 144 -2.13 18.39 9.12
C ALA A 144 -2.52 17.93 7.71
N LEU A 145 -2.78 16.63 7.54
CA LEU A 145 -3.24 16.07 6.27
C LEU A 145 -4.63 16.62 5.89
N ALA A 146 -5.55 16.74 6.84
CA ALA A 146 -6.89 17.28 6.58
C ALA A 146 -6.87 18.74 6.13
N MET A 147 -6.01 19.56 6.74
CA MET A 147 -5.78 20.94 6.29
C MET A 147 -5.19 20.97 4.88
N ALA A 148 -4.23 20.09 4.59
CA ALA A 148 -3.63 20.00 3.25
C ALA A 148 -4.65 19.62 2.17
N ILE A 149 -5.55 18.66 2.46
CA ILE A 149 -6.63 18.26 1.54
C ILE A 149 -7.58 19.43 1.27
N SER A 150 -8.03 20.11 2.33
CA SER A 150 -8.88 21.30 2.18
C SER A 150 -8.17 22.45 1.44
N GLY A 151 -6.83 22.50 1.52
CA GLY A 151 -5.99 23.44 0.79
C GLY A 151 -5.75 23.09 -0.68
N VAL A 152 -6.10 21.88 -1.15
CA VAL A 152 -5.99 21.51 -2.58
C VAL A 152 -6.94 22.36 -3.44
N GLY A 153 -8.08 22.79 -2.89
CA GLY A 153 -9.11 23.54 -3.62
C GLY A 153 -10.05 22.63 -4.42
N SER A 154 -10.73 23.18 -5.44
CA SER A 154 -11.63 22.42 -6.34
C SER A 154 -12.70 21.60 -5.60
N GLY A 155 -13.25 22.17 -4.52
CA GLY A 155 -14.33 21.55 -3.74
C GLY A 155 -13.89 20.44 -2.78
N TRP A 156 -12.59 20.11 -2.68
CA TRP A 156 -12.10 19.15 -1.69
C TRP A 156 -12.22 19.69 -0.27
N THR A 157 -12.83 18.91 0.61
CA THR A 157 -12.92 19.19 2.04
C THR A 157 -12.56 17.93 2.83
N ALA A 158 -11.96 18.13 4.00
CA ALA A 158 -11.65 17.03 4.89
C ALA A 158 -11.94 17.39 6.35
N THR A 159 -12.47 16.43 7.09
CA THR A 159 -12.82 16.57 8.50
C THR A 159 -12.20 15.43 9.30
N THR A 160 -11.60 15.77 10.44
CA THR A 160 -10.99 14.80 11.36
C THR A 160 -11.87 14.62 12.58
N ILE A 161 -11.81 13.43 13.17
CA ILE A 161 -12.31 13.26 14.55
C ILE A 161 -11.31 13.93 15.49
N ALA A 162 -11.78 14.83 16.35
CA ALA A 162 -10.93 15.64 17.23
C ALA A 162 -9.93 14.80 18.05
N SER A 163 -10.37 13.64 18.57
CA SER A 163 -9.51 12.72 19.34
C SER A 163 -8.40 12.06 18.52
N MET A 164 -8.48 12.07 17.20
CA MET A 164 -7.52 11.45 16.28
C MET A 164 -6.68 12.45 15.49
N SER A 165 -6.89 13.77 15.69
CA SER A 165 -6.20 14.80 14.92
C SER A 165 -4.67 14.75 15.07
N ASN A 166 -4.16 14.34 16.22
CA ASN A 166 -2.72 14.24 16.51
C ASN A 166 -2.11 12.88 16.20
N PHE A 167 -2.90 11.92 15.71
CA PHE A 167 -2.37 10.61 15.32
C PHE A 167 -1.49 10.75 14.08
N ALA A 168 -0.52 9.85 13.93
CA ALA A 168 0.36 9.85 12.78
C ALA A 168 -0.45 9.56 11.51
N SER A 169 -0.27 10.36 10.46
CA SER A 169 -0.94 10.11 9.17
C SER A 169 -0.47 8.80 8.51
N ALA A 170 0.75 8.35 8.85
CA ALA A 170 1.30 7.06 8.44
C ALA A 170 0.52 5.85 8.99
N ASP A 171 -0.30 6.03 10.03
CA ASP A 171 -1.15 4.97 10.59
C ASP A 171 -2.47 4.78 9.83
N LEU A 172 -2.75 5.62 8.84
CA LEU A 172 -3.92 5.49 7.99
C LEU A 172 -3.84 4.19 7.18
N ARG A 173 -4.94 3.45 7.19
CA ARG A 173 -5.07 2.20 6.45
C ARG A 173 -5.06 2.45 4.94
N PRO A 174 -4.19 1.79 4.16
CA PRO A 174 -4.20 1.85 2.70
C PRO A 174 -5.56 1.45 2.12
N ILE A 175 -5.99 2.21 1.11
CA ILE A 175 -7.22 1.97 0.38
C ILE A 175 -6.86 1.22 -0.90
N THR A 176 -7.24 -0.05 -0.98
CA THR A 176 -7.01 -0.87 -2.18
C THR A 176 -7.95 -0.51 -3.33
N ILE A 177 -9.15 -0.01 -3.04
CA ILE A 177 -10.17 0.35 -4.05
C ILE A 177 -10.52 1.82 -3.89
N PRO A 178 -10.33 2.67 -4.91
CA PRO A 178 -10.65 4.09 -4.82
C PRO A 178 -12.07 4.33 -4.30
N LEU A 179 -12.19 5.12 -3.25
CA LEU A 179 -13.48 5.46 -2.63
C LEU A 179 -14.08 6.66 -3.36
N PRO A 180 -15.34 6.59 -3.82
CA PRO A 180 -16.00 7.72 -4.42
C PRO A 180 -16.26 8.81 -3.36
N ALA A 181 -16.00 10.07 -3.72
CA ALA A 181 -16.03 11.20 -2.78
C ALA A 181 -16.85 12.41 -3.30
N LEU A 182 -17.42 12.34 -4.51
CA LEU A 182 -18.26 13.42 -5.03
C LEU A 182 -19.62 13.44 -4.34
N ASN A 183 -19.98 14.53 -3.68
CA ASN A 183 -21.22 14.69 -2.89
C ASN A 183 -21.43 13.60 -1.82
N GLN A 184 -20.36 12.94 -1.41
CA GLN A 184 -20.39 11.90 -0.40
C GLN A 184 -19.05 11.81 0.32
N SER A 185 -19.06 11.16 1.47
CA SER A 185 -17.93 11.07 2.36
C SER A 185 -17.13 9.79 2.15
N ALA A 186 -15.88 9.90 1.75
CA ALA A 186 -14.90 8.83 1.79
C ALA A 186 -14.22 8.82 3.16
N SER A 187 -14.41 7.75 3.94
CA SER A 187 -13.81 7.62 5.26
C SER A 187 -12.50 6.84 5.21
N LEU A 188 -11.45 7.38 5.82
CA LEU A 188 -10.18 6.71 6.06
C LEU A 188 -10.10 6.27 7.52
N GLU A 189 -9.59 5.06 7.70
CA GLU A 189 -9.56 4.38 8.99
C GLU A 189 -8.14 4.34 9.58
N VAL A 190 -8.05 4.34 10.90
CA VAL A 190 -6.84 4.06 11.67
C VAL A 190 -7.11 2.87 12.57
N PHE A 191 -6.12 2.00 12.74
CA PHE A 191 -6.16 0.94 13.74
C PHE A 191 -5.51 1.42 15.04
N THR A 192 -6.26 1.37 16.14
CA THR A 192 -5.76 1.70 17.48
C THR A 192 -5.32 0.45 18.23
#